data_AF-A0AAV8X6S4-F1
#
_entry.id   AF-A0AAV8X6S4-F1
#
_cell.length_a   1.000
_cell.length_b   1.000
_cell.length_c   1.000
_cell.angle_alpha   90.00
_cell.angle_beta   90.00
_cell.angle_gamma   90.00
#
_symmetry.space_group_name_H-M   'P 1'
#
loop_
_entity.id
_entity.type
_entity.pdbx_description
1 polymer ?
#
loop_
_entity_poly.entity_id
_entity_poly.type
_entity_poly.pdbx_seq_one_letter_code
_entity_poly.pdbx_strand_id
1 'polypeptide(L)'
;MKGCPDDKKILFLKELLQFLHTRMSEIVNSTSSFNSLAWIASKEEQAATWSFVVFDKNKNKMLERNEWKTFKEMVGSIKGLRKCGKKLPKYCDSNKDRQISMTEWLECLNVQQGE
;
A
#
# COMPACT_ATOMS: atom_id res chain seq x y z
N MET A 1 8.18 19.46 -13.27
CA MET A 1 8.35 18.83 -11.94
C MET A 1 8.96 17.46 -12.14
N LYS A 2 10.21 17.22 -11.72
CA LYS A 2 10.84 15.90 -11.82
C LYS A 2 10.15 14.97 -10.81
N GLY A 3 9.28 14.09 -11.33
CA GLY A 3 8.64 13.05 -10.51
C GLY A 3 9.67 12.03 -10.01
N CYS A 4 9.26 11.15 -9.09
CA CYS A 4 10.11 10.07 -8.59
C CYS A 4 10.79 9.31 -9.73
N PRO A 5 12.13 9.21 -9.73
CA PRO A 5 12.87 8.42 -10.70
C PRO A 5 12.48 6.94 -10.62
N ASP A 6 12.39 6.25 -11.75
CA ASP A 6 11.92 4.86 -11.77
C ASP A 6 12.93 3.89 -11.14
N ASP A 7 14.22 4.24 -11.11
CA ASP A 7 15.28 3.58 -10.32
C ASP A 7 15.03 3.61 -8.81
N LYS A 8 14.22 4.58 -8.33
CA LYS A 8 13.83 4.67 -6.92
C LYS A 8 12.51 3.98 -6.61
N LYS A 9 11.83 3.40 -7.62
CA LYS A 9 10.54 2.70 -7.44
C LYS A 9 10.66 1.60 -6.39
N ILE A 10 11.63 0.70 -6.54
CA ILE A 10 11.79 -0.46 -5.64
C ILE A 10 12.08 -0.01 -4.21
N LEU A 11 13.01 0.94 -4.04
CA LEU A 11 13.34 1.49 -2.72
C LEU A 11 12.11 2.14 -2.07
N PHE A 12 11.37 2.95 -2.83
CA PHE A 12 10.15 3.58 -2.36
C PHE A 12 9.08 2.57 -1.92
N LEU A 13 8.86 1.50 -2.69
CA LEU A 13 7.88 0.47 -2.35
C LEU A 13 8.26 -0.28 -1.07
N LYS A 14 9.57 -0.53 -0.86
CA LYS A 14 10.08 -1.10 0.39
C LYS A 14 9.86 -0.16 1.58
N GLU A 15 10.18 1.12 1.45
CA GLU A 15 9.96 2.13 2.51
C GLU A 15 8.48 2.32 2.82
N LEU A 16 7.63 2.29 1.80
CA LEU A 16 6.18 2.35 1.95
C LEU A 16 5.65 1.15 2.73
N LEU A 17 6.08 -0.07 2.37
CA LEU A 17 5.64 -1.28 3.04
C LEU A 17 6.06 -1.30 4.52
N GLN A 18 7.30 -0.90 4.81
CA GLN A 18 7.79 -0.71 6.17
C GLN A 18 6.91 0.28 6.96
N PHE A 19 6.58 1.42 6.36
CA PHE A 19 5.69 2.40 6.98
C PHE A 19 4.29 1.82 7.27
N LEU A 20 3.71 1.09 6.31
CA LEU A 20 2.40 0.45 6.47
C LEU A 20 2.42 -0.59 7.59
N HIS A 21 3.49 -1.38 7.68
CA HIS A 21 3.68 -2.33 8.77
C HIS A 21 3.76 -1.64 10.14
N THR A 22 4.55 -0.58 10.28
CA THR A 22 4.63 0.20 11.52
C THR A 22 3.24 0.73 11.93
N ARG A 23 2.49 1.30 10.99
CA ARG A 23 1.14 1.80 11.25
C ARG A 23 0.17 0.70 11.65
N MET A 24 0.24 -0.45 10.97
CA MET A 24 -0.55 -1.62 11.34
C MET A 24 -0.24 -2.03 12.79
N SER A 25 1.03 -2.23 13.14
CA SER A 25 1.44 -2.66 14.49
C SER A 25 1.02 -1.68 15.58
N GLU A 26 1.10 -0.36 15.33
CA GLU A 26 0.60 0.68 16.26
C GLU A 26 -0.90 0.49 16.57
N ILE A 27 -1.69 0.23 15.53
CA ILE A 27 -3.15 0.06 15.65
C ILE A 27 -3.49 -1.29 16.29
N VAL A 28 -2.80 -2.38 15.92
CA VAL A 28 -3.03 -3.71 16.50
C VAL A 28 -2.67 -3.75 17.99
N ASN A 29 -1.55 -3.15 18.40
CA ASN A 29 -1.21 -3.05 19.82
C ASN A 29 -2.23 -2.21 20.61
N SER A 30 -2.92 -1.27 19.94
CA SER A 30 -3.95 -0.42 20.56
C SER A 30 -5.34 -1.05 20.53
N THR A 31 -5.61 -2.00 19.63
CA THR A 31 -6.90 -2.63 19.43
C THR A 31 -6.74 -4.12 19.11
N SER A 32 -7.20 -5.00 20.00
CA SER A 32 -7.11 -6.47 19.88
C SER A 32 -7.91 -7.07 18.69
N SER A 33 -8.55 -6.23 17.87
CA SER A 33 -9.49 -6.63 16.81
C SER A 33 -8.83 -7.23 15.56
N PHE A 34 -7.50 -7.19 15.44
CA PHE A 34 -6.77 -7.67 14.25
C PHE A 34 -5.96 -8.96 14.47
N ASN A 35 -6.21 -9.72 15.55
CA ASN A 35 -5.70 -11.09 15.72
C ASN A 35 -6.08 -12.05 14.57
N SER A 36 -7.03 -11.64 13.72
CA SER A 36 -7.47 -12.35 12.51
C SER A 36 -6.43 -12.38 11.37
N LEU A 37 -5.29 -11.69 11.44
CA LEU A 37 -4.28 -11.70 10.36
C LEU A 37 -3.14 -12.70 10.62
N ALA A 38 -3.19 -13.44 11.73
CA ALA A 38 -2.15 -14.40 12.11
C ALA A 38 -1.96 -15.57 11.11
N TRP A 39 -2.93 -15.82 10.23
CA TRP A 39 -2.88 -16.86 9.19
C TRP A 39 -2.29 -16.37 7.85
N ILE A 40 -2.02 -15.06 7.71
CA ILE A 40 -1.40 -14.48 6.51
C ILE A 40 0.12 -14.67 6.58
N ALA A 41 0.72 -15.12 5.47
CA ALA A 41 2.00 -15.83 5.47
C ALA A 41 3.19 -14.99 5.97
N SER A 42 3.25 -13.69 5.61
CA SER A 42 4.35 -12.79 6.00
C SER A 42 3.86 -11.48 6.63
N LYS A 43 4.73 -10.80 7.39
CA LYS A 43 4.44 -9.47 7.97
C LYS A 43 4.16 -8.44 6.89
N GLU A 44 4.86 -8.57 5.78
CA GLU A 44 4.72 -7.81 4.55
C GLU A 44 3.32 -7.99 3.96
N GLU A 45 2.86 -9.24 3.86
CA GLU A 45 1.53 -9.56 3.36
C GLU A 45 0.42 -9.10 4.30
N GLN A 46 0.62 -9.22 5.61
CA GLN A 46 -0.30 -8.67 6.60
C GLN A 46 -0.43 -7.16 6.46
N ALA A 47 0.70 -6.44 6.36
CA ALA A 47 0.70 -4.98 6.20
C ALA A 47 0.05 -4.54 4.89
N ALA A 48 0.36 -5.21 3.79
CA ALA A 48 -0.23 -4.92 2.48
C ALA A 48 -1.73 -5.19 2.48
N THR A 49 -2.17 -6.35 3.00
CA THR A 49 -3.58 -6.72 3.11
C THR A 49 -4.35 -5.77 4.02
N TRP A 50 -3.83 -5.51 5.22
CA TRP A 50 -4.41 -4.57 6.16
C TRP A 50 -4.57 -3.18 5.54
N SER A 51 -3.52 -2.68 4.87
CA SER A 51 -3.56 -1.36 4.24
C SER A 51 -4.61 -1.28 3.15
N PHE A 52 -4.75 -2.32 2.31
CA PHE A 52 -5.79 -2.40 1.30
C PHE A 52 -7.19 -2.27 1.91
N VAL A 53 -7.48 -3.07 2.94
CA VAL A 53 -8.77 -3.05 3.65
C VAL A 53 -9.04 -1.69 4.31
N VAL A 54 -7.99 -1.02 4.80
CA VAL A 54 -8.13 0.32 5.39
C VAL A 54 -8.47 1.38 4.33
N PHE A 55 -7.94 1.24 3.12
CA PHE A 55 -8.13 2.19 2.02
C PHE A 55 -9.41 1.94 1.22
N ASP A 56 -9.85 0.68 1.08
CA ASP A 56 -11.10 0.28 0.44
C ASP A 56 -12.29 0.62 1.35
N LYS A 57 -12.72 1.88 1.29
CA LYS A 57 -13.78 2.42 2.15
C LYS A 57 -15.15 1.93 1.72
N ASN A 58 -15.36 1.78 0.42
CA ASN A 58 -16.63 1.32 -0.12
C ASN A 58 -16.76 -0.22 -0.16
N LYS A 59 -15.67 -0.95 0.15
CA LYS A 59 -15.59 -2.41 0.21
C LYS A 59 -15.91 -3.10 -1.12
N ASN A 60 -15.64 -2.42 -2.23
CA ASN A 60 -15.82 -2.96 -3.58
C ASN A 60 -14.64 -3.88 -4.02
N LYS A 61 -13.63 -4.05 -3.16
CA LYS A 61 -12.39 -4.80 -3.42
C LYS A 61 -11.51 -4.20 -4.51
N MET A 62 -11.67 -2.92 -4.79
CA MET A 62 -10.95 -2.17 -5.82
C MET A 62 -10.65 -0.76 -5.31
N LEU A 63 -9.37 -0.40 -5.26
CA LEU A 63 -9.02 0.96 -4.85
C LEU A 63 -9.24 1.93 -6.02
N GLU A 64 -10.21 2.82 -5.86
CA GLU A 64 -10.64 3.77 -6.88
C GLU A 64 -10.02 5.16 -6.72
N ARG A 65 -10.21 6.03 -7.73
CA ARG A 65 -9.66 7.40 -7.77
C ARG A 65 -9.92 8.22 -6.50
N ASN A 66 -11.07 8.05 -5.86
CA ASN A 66 -11.43 8.78 -4.66
C ASN A 66 -10.65 8.29 -3.44
N GLU A 67 -10.45 6.98 -3.33
CA GLU A 67 -9.66 6.35 -2.26
C GLU A 67 -8.18 6.63 -2.45
N TRP A 68 -7.71 6.66 -3.70
CA TRP A 68 -6.35 7.10 -4.05
C TRP A 68 -6.04 8.51 -3.61
N LYS A 69 -7.03 9.40 -3.61
CA LYS A 69 -6.81 10.78 -3.21
C LYS A 69 -6.39 10.83 -1.73
N THR A 70 -7.17 10.18 -0.87
CA THR A 70 -6.90 10.08 0.57
C THR A 70 -5.56 9.40 0.83
N PHE A 71 -5.27 8.32 0.11
CA PHE A 71 -4.00 7.62 0.25
C PHE A 71 -2.80 8.47 -0.17
N LYS A 72 -2.87 9.17 -1.31
CA LYS A 72 -1.82 10.09 -1.76
C LYS A 72 -1.58 11.23 -0.78
N GLU A 73 -2.61 11.71 -0.11
CA GLU A 73 -2.49 12.74 0.93
C GLU A 73 -1.75 12.18 2.15
N MET A 74 -2.11 10.97 2.60
CA MET A 74 -1.41 10.27 3.69
C MET A 74 0.08 10.06 3.35
N VAL A 75 0.38 9.39 2.24
CA VAL A 75 1.78 9.15 1.82
C VAL A 75 2.51 10.46 1.52
N GLY A 76 1.79 11.44 0.98
CA GLY A 76 2.28 12.78 0.68
C GLY A 76 2.68 13.60 1.91
N SER A 77 2.10 13.31 3.07
CA SER A 77 2.45 13.95 4.34
C SER A 77 3.79 13.47 4.91
N ILE A 78 4.28 12.32 4.45
CA ILE A 78 5.50 11.69 4.95
C ILE A 78 6.68 12.19 4.12
N LYS A 79 7.64 12.86 4.77
CA LYS A 79 8.76 13.54 4.08
C LYS A 79 9.52 12.60 3.11
N GLY A 80 9.77 11.35 3.51
CA GLY A 80 10.48 10.35 2.68
C GLY A 80 9.66 9.86 1.49
N LEU A 81 8.36 9.65 1.68
CA LEU A 81 7.49 9.03 0.67
C LEU A 81 6.82 10.04 -0.27
N ARG A 82 6.80 11.34 0.07
CA ARG A 82 6.06 12.40 -0.65
C ARG A 82 6.37 12.50 -2.15
N LYS A 83 7.63 12.29 -2.55
CA LYS A 83 8.06 12.44 -3.96
C LYS A 83 7.53 11.30 -4.85
N CYS A 84 7.48 10.09 -4.31
CA CYS A 84 7.12 8.86 -5.03
C CYS A 84 5.66 8.45 -4.81
N GLY A 85 5.06 8.83 -3.68
CA GLY A 85 3.64 8.63 -3.38
C GLY A 85 2.70 9.18 -4.44
N LYS A 86 3.08 10.26 -5.13
CA LYS A 86 2.28 10.81 -6.24
C LYS A 86 2.19 9.90 -7.47
N LYS A 87 3.22 9.07 -7.70
CA LYS A 87 3.29 8.12 -8.82
C LYS A 87 2.79 6.72 -8.45
N LEU A 88 2.56 6.46 -7.17
CA LEU A 88 2.24 5.13 -6.66
C LEU A 88 1.05 4.46 -7.35
N PRO A 89 -0.10 5.13 -7.63
CA PRO A 89 -1.18 4.48 -8.37
C PRO A 89 -0.72 4.00 -9.75
N LYS A 90 0.09 4.80 -10.47
CA LYS A 90 0.66 4.41 -11.76
C LYS A 90 1.66 3.25 -11.65
N TYR A 91 2.27 3.05 -10.48
CA TYR A 91 3.23 1.97 -10.27
C TYR A 91 2.57 0.62 -9.99
N CYS A 92 1.35 0.63 -9.44
CA CYS A 92 0.61 -0.56 -9.06
C CYS A 92 -0.54 -0.90 -10.03
N ASP A 93 -1.07 0.07 -10.77
CA ASP A 93 -2.08 -0.14 -11.82
C ASP A 93 -1.40 -0.76 -13.07
N SER A 94 -1.31 -2.09 -13.08
CA SER A 94 -0.59 -2.87 -14.10
C SER A 94 -1.40 -2.99 -15.38
N ASN A 95 -2.71 -3.19 -15.26
CA ASN A 95 -3.62 -3.32 -16.40
C ASN A 95 -4.09 -1.95 -16.96
N LYS A 96 -3.81 -0.84 -16.27
CA LYS A 96 -4.13 0.55 -16.64
C LYS A 96 -5.62 0.86 -16.68
N ASP A 97 -6.43 0.14 -15.89
CA ASP A 97 -7.88 0.36 -15.78
C ASP A 97 -8.24 1.53 -14.83
N ARG A 98 -7.23 2.14 -14.18
CA ARG A 98 -7.35 3.23 -13.20
C ARG A 98 -7.96 2.84 -11.86
N GLN A 99 -8.07 1.54 -11.62
CA GLN A 99 -8.37 0.91 -10.36
C GLN A 99 -7.12 0.10 -9.95
N ILE A 100 -7.03 -0.32 -8.69
CA ILE A 100 -6.00 -1.29 -8.29
C ILE A 100 -6.71 -2.36 -7.49
N SER A 101 -6.67 -3.55 -8.04
CA SER A 101 -7.17 -4.75 -7.37
C SER A 101 -6.27 -5.15 -6.21
N MET A 102 -6.78 -6.00 -5.32
CA MET A 102 -5.98 -6.59 -4.25
C MET A 102 -4.72 -7.28 -4.79
N THR A 103 -4.83 -8.01 -5.90
CA THR A 103 -3.71 -8.71 -6.53
C THR A 103 -2.64 -7.73 -6.98
N GLU A 104 -3.01 -6.72 -7.75
CA GLU A 104 -2.07 -5.69 -8.23
C GLU A 104 -1.41 -4.94 -7.08
N TRP A 105 -2.14 -4.71 -5.98
CA TRP A 105 -1.60 -4.08 -4.78
C TRP A 105 -0.52 -4.94 -4.12
N LEU A 106 -0.79 -6.23 -3.93
CA LEU A 106 0.17 -7.17 -3.34
C LEU A 106 1.40 -7.36 -4.23
N GLU A 107 1.20 -7.53 -5.55
CA GLU A 107 2.29 -7.60 -6.53
C GLU A 107 3.15 -6.33 -6.51
N CYS A 108 2.51 -5.16 -6.48
CA CYS A 108 3.21 -3.88 -6.47
C CYS A 108 4.11 -3.71 -5.24
N LEU A 109 3.65 -4.17 -4.09
CA LEU A 109 4.45 -4.12 -2.85
C LEU A 109 5.47 -5.26 -2.75
N ASN A 110 5.66 -6.05 -3.82
CA ASN A 110 6.51 -7.24 -3.88
C ASN A 110 6.19 -8.28 -2.80
N VAL A 111 4.90 -8.40 -2.46
CA VAL A 111 4.41 -9.36 -1.47
C VAL A 111 4.14 -10.73 -2.11
N GLN A 112 4.00 -10.80 -3.43
CA GLN A 112 3.84 -12.06 -4.18
C GLN A 112 5.14 -12.63 -4.76
N GLN A 113 6.33 -12.12 -4.39
CA GLN A 113 7.58 -12.78 -4.77
C GLN A 113 7.90 -13.92 -3.79
N GLY A 114 7.12 -14.98 -3.94
CA GLY A 114 7.37 -16.30 -3.38
C GLY A 114 7.20 -17.36 -4.46
N GLU A 115 8.00 -17.26 -5.53
CA GLU A 115 8.85 -18.33 -6.11
C GLU A 115 9.70 -17.75 -7.26
#